data_AF-A0A7C4ZPA7-F1
#
_entry.id   AF-A0A7C4ZPA7-F1
#
_cell.length_a   1.000
_cell.length_b   1.000
_cell.length_c   1.000
_cell.angle_alpha   90.00
_cell.angle_beta   90.00
_cell.angle_gamma   90.00
#
_symmetry.space_group_name_H-M   'P 1'
#
loop_
_entity.id
_entity.type
_entity.pdbx_description
1 polymer ?
#
loop_
_entity_poly.entity_id
_entity_poly.type
_entity_poly.pdbx_seq_one_letter_code
_entity_poly.pdbx_strand_id
1 'polypeptide(L)'
;MRRFIKMMLALLVTGALTLAINIQLVNAEISATVEFPIAMLNLKSRGQLVSCYIELPEGYSLEDINVSTIMLNNTVPVDLEAPISTGDYDNDTIPDLMVNFNRTEVIEFISTQHIRFGNVTITLTGSLYDGTSFEANAVITVSSLTGDVNCDGTVNFYDLVKAATAFGFREGETKWNPNANFAQPWGGIDVYDLITIVISFGGEL
;
A
#
# COMPACT_ATOMS: atom_id res chain seq x y z
N MET A 1 66.28 3.36 -3.35
CA MET A 1 65.51 2.89 -2.18
C MET A 1 64.36 3.82 -1.77
N ARG A 2 64.59 5.10 -1.41
CA ARG A 2 63.52 6.02 -0.95
C ARG A 2 62.36 6.26 -1.93
N ARG A 3 62.62 6.27 -3.25
CA ARG A 3 61.56 6.42 -4.28
C ARG A 3 60.65 5.18 -4.40
N PHE A 4 61.20 3.98 -4.19
CA PHE A 4 60.44 2.74 -4.22
C PHE A 4 59.50 2.61 -3.01
N ILE A 5 59.94 3.05 -1.83
CA ILE A 5 59.12 3.00 -0.60
C ILE A 5 57.94 3.98 -0.68
N LYS A 6 58.13 5.20 -1.21
CA LYS A 6 57.02 6.15 -1.42
C LYS A 6 55.98 5.64 -2.43
N MET A 7 56.41 4.91 -3.45
CA MET A 7 55.52 4.36 -4.48
C MET A 7 54.72 3.16 -3.95
N MET A 8 55.35 2.28 -3.14
CA MET A 8 54.64 1.19 -2.45
C MET A 8 53.65 1.69 -1.41
N LEU A 9 53.98 2.74 -0.65
CA LEU A 9 53.09 3.30 0.36
C LEU A 9 51.87 3.99 -0.29
N ALA A 10 52.05 4.68 -1.42
CA ALA A 10 50.95 5.27 -2.18
C ALA A 10 50.02 4.20 -2.77
N LEU A 11 50.57 3.08 -3.25
CA LEU A 11 49.80 1.96 -3.82
C LEU A 11 49.00 1.18 -2.74
N LEU A 12 49.54 1.07 -1.53
CA LEU A 12 48.84 0.48 -0.37
C LEU A 12 47.69 1.38 0.12
N VAL A 13 47.91 2.71 0.14
CA VAL A 13 46.88 3.67 0.58
C VAL A 13 45.76 3.80 -0.47
N THR A 14 46.07 3.80 -1.78
CA THR A 14 45.02 3.80 -2.82
C THR A 14 44.30 2.47 -2.88
N GLY A 15 44.99 1.33 -2.76
CA GLY A 15 44.36 0.00 -2.76
C GLY A 15 43.40 -0.20 -1.58
N ALA A 16 43.79 0.18 -0.36
CA ALA A 16 42.94 0.10 0.82
C ALA A 16 41.75 1.08 0.77
N LEU A 17 41.96 2.29 0.23
CA LEU A 17 40.88 3.27 0.06
C LEU A 17 39.89 2.86 -1.04
N THR A 18 40.35 2.21 -2.11
CA THR A 18 39.49 1.66 -3.17
C THR A 18 38.70 0.44 -2.69
N LEU A 19 39.30 -0.40 -1.82
CA LEU A 19 38.60 -1.51 -1.18
C LEU A 19 37.56 -1.05 -0.15
N ALA A 20 37.83 0.05 0.57
CA ALA A 20 36.87 0.67 1.49
C ALA A 20 35.67 1.31 0.78
N ILE A 21 35.83 1.77 -0.46
CA ILE A 21 34.73 2.30 -1.30
C ILE A 21 33.89 1.16 -1.91
N ASN A 22 34.48 -0.03 -2.09
CA ASN A 22 33.78 -1.23 -2.58
C ASN A 22 33.07 -2.04 -1.48
N ILE A 23 33.18 -1.63 -0.20
CA ILE A 23 32.07 -1.85 0.76
C ILE A 23 31.03 -0.77 0.44
N GLN A 24 30.55 -0.82 -0.80
CA GLN A 24 29.41 -0.06 -1.23
C GLN A 24 28.25 -0.70 -0.48
N LEU A 25 27.89 -0.09 0.65
CA LEU A 25 26.65 -0.23 1.40
C LEU A 25 25.77 -1.34 0.83
N VAL A 26 25.94 -2.57 1.32
CA VAL A 26 24.86 -3.54 1.20
C VAL A 26 23.81 -2.98 2.15
N ASN A 27 22.94 -2.11 1.66
CA ASN A 27 21.75 -1.73 2.41
C ASN A 27 21.05 -3.07 2.69
N ALA A 28 21.02 -3.46 3.95
CA ALA A 28 20.32 -4.67 4.34
C ALA A 28 18.86 -4.49 3.90
N GLU A 29 18.31 -5.51 3.25
CA GLU A 29 16.92 -5.54 2.86
C GLU A 29 16.21 -6.58 3.71
N ILE A 30 15.15 -6.16 4.40
CA ILE A 30 14.35 -7.02 5.27
C ILE A 30 12.98 -7.27 4.66
N SER A 31 12.49 -8.51 4.81
CA SER A 31 11.14 -8.87 4.40
C SER A 31 10.18 -8.50 5.52
N ALA A 32 9.30 -7.53 5.25
CA ALA A 32 8.19 -7.16 6.10
C ALA A 32 6.91 -7.89 5.66
N THR A 33 5.90 -7.89 6.52
CA THR A 33 4.53 -8.32 6.20
C THR A 33 3.65 -7.09 5.96
N VAL A 34 2.65 -7.23 5.09
CA VAL A 34 1.65 -6.19 4.87
C VAL A 34 0.27 -6.79 4.72
N GLU A 35 -0.70 -6.23 5.42
CA GLU A 35 -2.11 -6.57 5.31
C GLU A 35 -2.97 -5.39 4.88
N PHE A 36 -3.95 -5.66 4.01
CA PHE A 36 -4.98 -4.71 3.61
C PHE A 36 -6.33 -5.16 4.18
N PRO A 37 -6.96 -4.40 5.11
CA PRO A 37 -8.24 -4.80 5.72
C PRO A 37 -9.34 -5.08 4.70
N ILE A 38 -9.30 -4.32 3.61
CA ILE A 38 -10.13 -4.53 2.45
C ILE A 38 -9.20 -4.86 1.29
N ALA A 39 -8.93 -6.16 1.10
CA ALA A 39 -8.15 -6.69 -0.03
C ALA A 39 -8.88 -6.60 -1.38
N MET A 40 -9.78 -5.62 -1.53
CA MET A 40 -10.64 -5.41 -2.70
C MET A 40 -10.66 -3.93 -3.05
N LEU A 41 -10.42 -3.59 -4.32
CA LEU A 41 -10.39 -2.22 -4.81
C LEU A 41 -11.25 -2.05 -6.06
N ASN A 42 -12.42 -1.44 -5.92
CA ASN A 42 -13.21 -1.03 -7.08
C ASN A 42 -12.67 0.29 -7.66
N LEU A 43 -12.16 0.24 -8.89
CA LEU A 43 -11.53 1.35 -9.62
C LEU A 43 -12.53 2.44 -10.06
N LYS A 44 -13.84 2.21 -9.92
CA LYS A 44 -14.91 3.18 -10.21
C LYS A 44 -15.48 3.84 -8.96
N SER A 45 -15.23 3.27 -7.78
CA SER A 45 -15.66 3.83 -6.50
C SER A 45 -14.81 5.02 -6.04
N ARG A 46 -15.32 5.81 -5.09
CA ARG A 46 -14.71 7.06 -4.60
C ARG A 46 -14.50 7.04 -3.09
N GLY A 47 -13.62 6.20 -2.57
CA GLY A 47 -13.03 6.42 -1.23
C GLY A 47 -11.93 7.48 -1.25
N GLN A 48 -11.46 7.90 -0.08
CA GLN A 48 -10.31 8.81 0.03
C GLN A 48 -9.01 8.05 0.23
N LEU A 49 -9.04 7.01 1.07
CA LEU A 49 -7.82 6.32 1.51
C LEU A 49 -7.79 4.85 1.08
N VAL A 50 -6.57 4.33 0.96
CA VAL A 50 -6.24 2.90 0.97
C VAL A 50 -5.34 2.66 2.18
N SER A 51 -5.87 2.00 3.20
CA SER A 51 -5.13 1.68 4.42
C SER A 51 -4.44 0.32 4.32
N CYS A 52 -3.25 0.21 4.87
CA CYS A 52 -2.56 -1.07 5.09
C CYS A 52 -1.82 -1.06 6.42
N TYR A 53 -1.50 -2.26 6.90
CA TYR A 53 -0.82 -2.52 8.15
C TYR A 53 0.51 -3.19 7.82
N ILE A 54 1.62 -2.60 8.26
CA ILE A 54 2.97 -3.08 7.99
C ILE A 54 3.57 -3.59 9.30
N GLU A 55 4.08 -4.80 9.30
CA GLU A 55 4.74 -5.42 10.44
C GLU A 55 6.17 -5.82 10.03
N LEU A 56 7.12 -5.58 10.94
CA LEU A 56 8.53 -5.85 10.71
C LEU A 56 8.94 -7.17 11.37
N PRO A 57 9.93 -7.89 10.80
CA PRO A 57 10.41 -9.14 11.38
C PRO A 57 11.04 -8.94 12.77
N GLU A 58 11.12 -10.03 13.54
CA GLU A 58 11.74 -10.05 14.87
C GLU A 58 13.12 -9.37 14.89
N GLY A 59 13.33 -8.49 15.86
CA GLY A 59 14.57 -7.73 16.03
C GLY A 59 14.54 -6.32 15.43
N TYR A 60 13.47 -5.95 14.73
CA TYR A 60 13.24 -4.59 14.23
C TYR A 60 12.08 -3.89 14.96
N SER A 61 12.14 -2.57 15.06
CA SER A 61 11.10 -1.74 15.68
C SER A 61 10.40 -0.88 14.64
N LEU A 62 9.08 -0.72 14.76
CA LEU A 62 8.33 0.23 13.93
C LEU A 62 8.78 1.67 14.13
N GLU A 63 9.32 2.01 15.31
CA GLU A 63 9.85 3.35 15.61
C GLU A 63 11.05 3.72 14.73
N ASP A 64 11.74 2.72 14.18
CA ASP A 64 12.89 2.92 13.29
C ASP A 64 12.46 3.18 11.84
N ILE A 65 11.18 2.96 11.49
CA ILE A 65 10.66 3.19 10.14
C ILE A 65 10.67 4.68 9.82
N ASN A 66 11.36 5.05 8.75
CA ASN A 66 11.19 6.37 8.15
C ASN A 66 9.94 6.38 7.26
N VAL A 67 8.79 6.68 7.86
CA VAL A 67 7.47 6.63 7.18
C VAL A 67 7.45 7.40 5.85
N SER A 68 8.14 8.54 5.77
CA SER A 68 8.18 9.36 4.55
C SER A 68 8.83 8.69 3.32
N THR A 69 9.50 7.55 3.53
CA THR A 69 10.12 6.77 2.46
C THR A 69 9.21 5.67 1.91
N ILE A 70 8.04 5.46 2.53
CA ILE A 70 7.14 4.37 2.14
C ILE A 70 6.50 4.66 0.78
N MET A 71 6.60 3.69 -0.14
CA MET A 71 6.03 3.77 -1.47
C MET A 71 5.26 2.49 -1.83
N LEU A 72 4.12 2.66 -2.49
CA LEU A 72 3.37 1.59 -3.14
C LEU A 72 3.85 1.45 -4.59
N ASN A 73 4.28 0.23 -4.93
CA ASN A 73 4.92 -0.17 -6.19
C ASN A 73 6.00 0.84 -6.65
N ASN A 74 6.80 1.35 -5.72
CA ASN A 74 7.81 2.39 -5.96
C ASN A 74 7.29 3.64 -6.70
N THR A 75 5.98 3.90 -6.63
CA THR A 75 5.32 4.93 -7.44
C THR A 75 4.45 5.86 -6.62
N VAL A 76 3.52 5.33 -5.82
CA VAL A 76 2.57 6.14 -5.03
C VAL A 76 3.14 6.32 -3.62
N PRO A 77 3.47 7.54 -3.18
CA PRO A 77 3.99 7.77 -1.84
C PRO A 77 2.90 7.59 -0.78
N VAL A 78 3.30 7.28 0.45
CA VAL A 78 2.40 7.34 1.61
C VAL A 78 1.83 8.76 1.77
N ASP A 79 0.56 8.85 2.17
CA ASP A 79 -0.08 10.11 2.52
C ASP A 79 0.27 10.47 3.97
N LEU A 80 1.20 11.41 4.14
CA LEU A 80 1.66 11.88 5.46
C LEU A 80 0.64 12.76 6.19
N GLU A 81 -0.39 13.25 5.50
CA GLU A 81 -1.47 14.05 6.10
C GLU A 81 -2.63 13.16 6.57
N ALA A 82 -2.67 11.90 6.12
CA ALA A 82 -3.63 10.91 6.58
C ALA A 82 -3.22 10.30 7.94
N PRO A 83 -4.16 9.69 8.69
CA PRO A 83 -3.84 9.07 9.97
C PRO A 83 -2.73 8.02 9.86
N ILE A 84 -1.77 8.07 10.77
CA ILE A 84 -0.73 7.05 10.96
C ILE A 84 -0.83 6.61 12.41
N SER A 85 -0.88 5.30 12.65
CA SER A 85 -0.99 4.76 14.02
C SER A 85 -0.31 3.42 14.13
N THR A 86 0.12 3.08 15.33
CA THR A 86 0.60 1.74 15.67
C THR A 86 -0.46 0.97 16.45
N GLY A 87 -0.53 -0.35 16.27
CA GLY A 87 -1.48 -1.24 16.93
C GLY A 87 -1.07 -2.70 16.77
N ASP A 88 -1.90 -3.64 17.21
CA ASP A 88 -1.77 -5.08 16.94
C ASP A 88 -3.06 -5.47 16.20
N TYR A 89 -3.00 -5.38 14.87
CA TYR A 89 -4.16 -5.43 14.00
C TYR A 89 -4.69 -6.86 13.86
N ASP A 90 -3.81 -7.84 13.74
CA ASP A 90 -4.17 -9.25 13.53
C ASP A 90 -4.23 -10.06 14.85
N ASN A 91 -3.85 -9.46 15.98
CA ASN A 91 -3.83 -10.03 17.33
C ASN A 91 -2.78 -11.14 17.51
N ASP A 92 -1.64 -11.02 16.83
CA ASP A 92 -0.51 -11.94 16.96
C ASP A 92 0.54 -11.48 17.99
N THR A 93 0.32 -10.31 18.62
CA THR A 93 1.19 -9.63 19.61
C THR A 93 2.41 -8.90 19.05
N ILE A 94 2.59 -8.90 17.72
CA ILE A 94 3.59 -8.11 17.02
C ILE A 94 2.92 -6.79 16.59
N PRO A 95 3.56 -5.63 16.81
CA PRO A 95 2.94 -4.37 16.45
C PRO A 95 2.97 -4.14 14.93
N ASP A 96 1.85 -3.62 14.41
CA ASP A 96 1.65 -3.12 13.06
C ASP A 96 1.69 -1.59 12.99
N LEU A 97 2.27 -1.08 11.92
CA LEU A 97 2.15 0.32 11.50
C LEU A 97 1.03 0.45 10.46
N MET A 98 -0.07 1.12 10.84
CA MET A 98 -1.09 1.55 9.90
C MET A 98 -0.60 2.78 9.14
N VAL A 99 -0.55 2.67 7.81
CA VAL A 99 -0.33 3.79 6.90
C VAL A 99 -1.45 3.89 5.86
N ASN A 100 -1.57 5.06 5.23
CA ASN A 100 -2.61 5.34 4.26
C ASN A 100 -2.01 5.89 2.97
N PHE A 101 -2.61 5.52 1.85
CA PHE A 101 -2.30 6.06 0.53
C PHE A 101 -3.51 6.79 -0.04
N ASN A 102 -3.26 7.81 -0.87
CA ASN A 102 -4.32 8.46 -1.62
C ASN A 102 -4.97 7.45 -2.59
N ARG A 103 -6.25 7.13 -2.38
CA ARG A 103 -6.96 6.13 -3.19
C ARG A 103 -7.02 6.51 -4.66
N THR A 104 -7.14 7.80 -4.98
CA THR A 104 -7.20 8.27 -6.37
C THR A 104 -5.88 7.97 -7.08
N GLU A 105 -4.74 8.24 -6.43
CA GLU A 105 -3.42 7.93 -6.99
C GLU A 105 -3.20 6.42 -7.17
N VAL A 106 -3.65 5.60 -6.20
CA VAL A 106 -3.58 4.12 -6.32
C VAL A 106 -4.45 3.61 -7.48
N ILE A 107 -5.67 4.12 -7.64
CA ILE A 107 -6.57 3.77 -8.75
C ILE A 107 -5.96 4.20 -10.09
N GLU A 108 -5.39 5.41 -10.17
CA GLU A 108 -4.74 5.90 -11.38
C GLU A 108 -3.54 5.03 -11.75
N PHE A 109 -2.68 4.70 -10.78
CA PHE A 109 -1.55 3.79 -10.96
C PHE A 109 -1.99 2.43 -11.54
N ILE A 110 -2.96 1.75 -10.91
CA ILE A 110 -3.47 0.46 -11.39
C ILE A 110 -4.10 0.59 -12.78
N SER A 111 -4.84 1.68 -13.02
CA SER A 111 -5.47 1.94 -14.31
C SER A 111 -4.45 2.10 -15.44
N THR A 112 -3.26 2.67 -15.17
CA THR A 112 -2.17 2.77 -16.16
C THR A 112 -1.62 1.41 -16.59
N GLN A 113 -1.80 0.38 -15.77
CA GLN A 113 -1.40 -1.00 -16.09
C GLN A 113 -2.44 -1.73 -16.97
N HIS A 114 -3.52 -1.05 -17.35
CA HIS A 114 -4.62 -1.61 -18.15
C HIS A 114 -5.33 -2.80 -17.48
N ILE A 115 -5.20 -2.95 -16.17
CA ILE A 115 -5.87 -3.98 -15.38
C ILE A 115 -7.31 -3.53 -15.13
N ARG A 116 -8.25 -4.39 -15.51
CA ARG A 116 -9.69 -4.12 -15.37
C ARG A 116 -10.38 -5.00 -14.34
N PHE A 117 -9.84 -6.19 -14.12
CA PHE A 117 -10.37 -7.18 -13.20
C PHE A 117 -9.26 -8.16 -12.79
N GLY A 118 -9.36 -8.72 -11.58
CA GLY A 118 -8.53 -9.81 -11.12
C GLY A 118 -7.56 -9.42 -10.01
N ASN A 119 -6.58 -10.28 -9.75
CA ASN A 119 -5.63 -10.09 -8.66
C ASN A 119 -4.43 -9.26 -9.11
N VAL A 120 -4.08 -8.27 -8.28
CA VAL A 120 -2.92 -7.40 -8.46
C VAL A 120 -2.02 -7.55 -7.25
N THR A 121 -0.74 -7.81 -7.50
CA THR A 121 0.29 -7.76 -6.46
C THR A 121 0.66 -6.31 -6.20
N ILE A 122 0.52 -5.92 -4.94
CA ILE A 122 0.97 -4.64 -4.41
C ILE A 122 2.24 -4.90 -3.60
N THR A 123 3.30 -4.17 -3.93
CA THR A 123 4.58 -4.18 -3.24
C THR A 123 4.72 -2.86 -2.50
N LEU A 124 4.88 -2.90 -1.18
CA LEU A 124 5.28 -1.76 -0.39
C LEU A 124 6.77 -1.81 -0.16
N THR A 125 7.44 -0.70 -0.39
CA THR A 125 8.86 -0.51 -0.07
C THR A 125 9.01 0.64 0.90
N GLY A 126 10.09 0.64 1.66
CA GLY A 126 10.45 1.74 2.55
C GLY A 126 11.84 1.56 3.12
N SER A 127 12.22 2.43 4.06
CA SER A 127 13.50 2.34 4.75
C SER A 127 13.39 2.72 6.21
N LEU A 128 14.25 2.14 7.02
CA LEU A 128 14.51 2.56 8.39
C LEU A 128 15.46 3.77 8.39
N TYR A 129 15.54 4.48 9.52
CA TYR A 129 16.44 5.63 9.67
C TYR A 129 17.93 5.29 9.55
N ASP A 130 18.32 4.04 9.78
CA ASP A 130 19.70 3.55 9.62
C ASP A 130 20.07 3.22 8.17
N GLY A 131 19.11 3.30 7.25
CA GLY A 131 19.28 3.00 5.82
C GLY A 131 18.92 1.57 5.40
N THR A 132 18.56 0.69 6.34
CA THR A 132 18.01 -0.65 6.04
C THR A 132 16.71 -0.49 5.26
N SER A 133 16.59 -1.12 4.09
CA SER A 133 15.35 -1.10 3.31
C SER A 133 14.45 -2.25 3.73
N PHE A 134 13.14 -2.10 3.52
CA PHE A 134 12.20 -3.20 3.66
C PHE A 134 11.27 -3.29 2.44
N GLU A 135 10.80 -4.50 2.18
CA GLU A 135 9.78 -4.80 1.18
C GLU A 135 8.69 -5.69 1.81
N ALA A 136 7.42 -5.42 1.47
CA ALA A 136 6.29 -6.25 1.80
C ALA A 136 5.38 -6.41 0.57
N ASN A 137 4.79 -7.59 0.39
CA ASN A 137 3.92 -7.89 -0.75
C ASN A 137 2.54 -8.35 -0.28
N ALA A 138 1.49 -7.84 -0.92
CA ALA A 138 0.12 -8.32 -0.74
C ALA A 138 -0.58 -8.44 -2.09
N VAL A 139 -1.68 -9.19 -2.09
CA VAL A 139 -2.55 -9.33 -3.26
C VAL A 139 -3.88 -8.67 -2.96
N ILE A 140 -4.31 -7.77 -3.86
CA ILE A 140 -5.65 -7.20 -3.82
C ILE A 140 -6.43 -7.63 -5.07
N THR A 141 -7.73 -7.82 -4.94
CA THR A 141 -8.62 -8.03 -6.08
C THR A 141 -9.13 -6.68 -6.57
N VAL A 142 -9.03 -6.41 -7.87
CA VAL A 142 -9.50 -5.17 -8.47
C VAL A 142 -10.68 -5.41 -9.38
N SER A 143 -11.58 -4.43 -9.45
CA SER A 143 -12.70 -4.43 -10.40
C SER A 143 -12.92 -3.03 -10.97
N SER A 144 -13.10 -2.95 -12.28
CA SER A 144 -13.46 -1.70 -12.98
C SER A 144 -14.94 -1.62 -13.33
N LEU A 145 -15.76 -2.54 -12.78
CA LEU A 145 -17.20 -2.60 -12.98
C LEU A 145 -17.91 -1.71 -11.97
N THR A 146 -18.63 -0.70 -12.45
CA THR A 146 -19.46 0.15 -11.58
C THR A 146 -20.55 -0.71 -10.94
N GLY A 147 -20.64 -0.69 -9.62
CA GLY A 147 -21.62 -1.47 -8.86
C GLY A 147 -21.11 -2.78 -8.27
N ASP A 148 -19.92 -3.24 -8.68
CA ASP A 148 -19.28 -4.46 -8.15
C ASP A 148 -18.53 -4.14 -6.84
N VAL A 149 -19.26 -4.16 -5.72
CA VAL A 149 -18.79 -3.71 -4.41
C VAL A 149 -17.82 -4.71 -3.79
N ASN A 150 -18.04 -6.00 -4.03
CA ASN A 150 -17.19 -7.08 -3.51
C ASN A 150 -16.07 -7.48 -4.50
N CYS A 151 -15.97 -6.81 -5.65
CA CYS A 151 -14.96 -7.06 -6.67
C CYS A 151 -14.94 -8.52 -7.14
N ASP A 152 -16.10 -9.18 -7.21
CA ASP A 152 -16.21 -10.57 -7.67
C ASP A 152 -16.36 -10.71 -9.20
N GLY A 153 -16.43 -9.58 -9.90
CA GLY A 153 -16.55 -9.51 -11.35
C GLY A 153 -17.98 -9.51 -11.85
N THR A 154 -18.97 -9.54 -10.95
CA THR A 154 -20.39 -9.47 -11.28
C THR A 154 -21.10 -8.43 -10.43
N VAL A 155 -22.15 -7.78 -10.95
CA VAL A 155 -23.05 -6.95 -10.13
C VAL A 155 -24.32 -7.70 -9.83
N ASN A 156 -24.49 -8.11 -8.58
CA ASN A 156 -25.61 -8.93 -8.15
C ASN A 156 -26.15 -8.49 -6.77
N PHE A 157 -27.04 -9.30 -6.18
CA PHE A 157 -27.68 -8.97 -4.91
C PHE A 157 -26.68 -8.84 -3.75
N TYR A 158 -25.56 -9.55 -3.78
CA TYR A 158 -24.52 -9.47 -2.76
C TYR A 158 -23.84 -8.10 -2.73
N ASP A 159 -23.65 -7.44 -3.88
CA ASP A 159 -23.11 -6.08 -3.94
C ASP A 159 -24.03 -5.07 -3.25
N LEU A 160 -25.32 -5.17 -3.55
CA LEU A 160 -26.33 -4.31 -2.94
C LEU A 160 -26.39 -4.53 -1.43
N VAL A 161 -26.33 -5.77 -0.96
CA VAL A 161 -26.29 -6.08 0.47
C VAL A 161 -25.04 -5.50 1.12
N LYS A 162 -23.86 -5.65 0.50
CA LYS A 162 -22.59 -5.09 1.02
C LYS A 162 -22.65 -3.57 1.12
N ALA A 163 -23.16 -2.89 0.10
CA ALA A 163 -23.34 -1.43 0.16
C ALA A 163 -24.39 -1.02 1.21
N ALA A 164 -25.51 -1.73 1.31
CA ALA A 164 -26.54 -1.47 2.30
C ALA A 164 -26.03 -1.62 3.75
N THR A 165 -25.08 -2.54 4.01
CA THR A 165 -24.46 -2.64 5.35
C THR A 165 -23.60 -1.44 5.73
N ALA A 166 -23.13 -0.68 4.73
CA ALA A 166 -22.37 0.55 4.89
C ALA A 166 -23.25 1.81 4.77
N PHE A 167 -24.57 1.68 4.59
CA PHE A 167 -25.48 2.81 4.40
C PHE A 167 -25.44 3.78 5.59
N GLY A 168 -25.27 5.06 5.30
CA GLY A 168 -25.15 6.14 6.28
C GLY A 168 -23.75 6.32 6.86
N PHE A 169 -22.81 5.40 6.61
CA PHE A 169 -21.44 5.51 7.09
C PHE A 169 -20.56 6.34 6.14
N ARG A 170 -19.52 6.94 6.71
CA ARG A 170 -18.54 7.84 6.08
C ARG A 170 -17.12 7.35 6.28
N GLU A 171 -16.19 7.92 5.52
CA GLU A 171 -14.75 7.66 5.65
C GLU A 171 -14.29 7.74 7.12
N GLY A 172 -13.53 6.74 7.58
CA GLY A 172 -13.03 6.63 8.95
C GLY A 172 -13.98 5.94 9.95
N GLU A 173 -15.24 5.68 9.59
CA GLU A 173 -16.16 4.95 10.45
C GLU A 173 -16.06 3.43 10.26
N THR A 174 -16.30 2.67 11.33
CA THR A 174 -16.06 1.20 11.39
C THR A 174 -16.79 0.36 10.33
N LYS A 175 -17.91 0.85 9.78
CA LYS A 175 -18.69 0.16 8.73
C LYS A 175 -18.60 0.85 7.38
N TRP A 176 -17.69 1.80 7.23
CA TRP A 176 -17.39 2.41 5.94
C TRP A 176 -16.94 1.35 4.94
N ASN A 177 -17.51 1.40 3.74
CA ASN A 177 -17.03 0.60 2.61
C ASN A 177 -16.74 1.53 1.44
N PRO A 178 -15.47 1.87 1.17
CA PRO A 178 -15.13 2.79 0.09
C PRO A 178 -15.49 2.23 -1.29
N ASN A 179 -15.63 0.89 -1.44
CA ASN A 179 -16.06 0.27 -2.70
C ASN A 179 -17.55 0.46 -3.00
N ALA A 180 -18.34 0.99 -2.05
CA ALA A 180 -19.76 1.27 -2.26
C ALA A 180 -20.06 2.73 -2.65
N ASN A 181 -19.08 3.64 -2.56
CA ASN A 181 -19.29 5.07 -2.83
C ASN A 181 -19.17 5.35 -4.35
N PHE A 182 -20.27 5.24 -5.08
CA PHE A 182 -20.35 5.34 -6.55
C PHE A 182 -21.03 6.61 -7.07
N ALA A 183 -21.72 7.38 -6.21
CA ALA A 183 -22.48 8.55 -6.61
C ALA A 183 -22.22 9.78 -5.74
N GLN A 184 -22.58 10.95 -6.27
CA GLN A 184 -22.63 12.18 -5.47
C GLN A 184 -23.87 12.18 -4.57
N PRO A 185 -23.78 12.78 -3.36
CA PRO A 185 -22.61 13.42 -2.76
C PRO A 185 -21.54 12.42 -2.28
N TRP A 186 -20.27 12.66 -2.63
CA TRP A 186 -19.15 11.81 -2.21
C TRP A 186 -18.87 11.89 -0.70
N GLY A 187 -18.27 10.84 -0.14
CA GLY A 187 -17.77 10.83 1.24
C GLY A 187 -18.74 10.23 2.26
N GLY A 188 -19.79 9.56 1.79
CA GLY A 188 -20.70 8.75 2.59
C GLY A 188 -21.49 7.83 1.68
N ILE A 189 -22.00 6.71 2.23
CA ILE A 189 -22.86 5.80 1.46
C ILE A 189 -24.31 6.22 1.64
N ASP A 190 -24.99 6.56 0.55
CA ASP A 190 -26.40 6.96 0.57
C ASP A 190 -27.25 6.25 -0.49
N VAL A 191 -28.47 6.75 -0.71
CA VAL A 191 -29.43 6.12 -1.62
C VAL A 191 -28.99 6.20 -3.07
N TYR A 192 -28.22 7.22 -3.47
CA TYR A 192 -27.73 7.37 -4.83
C TYR A 192 -26.66 6.32 -5.16
N ASP A 193 -25.85 5.93 -4.18
CA ASP A 193 -24.91 4.82 -4.32
C ASP A 193 -25.65 3.50 -4.55
N LEU A 194 -26.66 3.21 -3.72
CA LEU A 194 -27.47 2.00 -3.86
C LEU A 194 -28.20 1.96 -5.20
N ILE A 195 -28.77 3.09 -5.64
CA ILE A 195 -29.40 3.21 -6.97
C ILE A 195 -28.38 2.94 -8.08
N THR A 196 -27.15 3.45 -7.96
CA THR A 196 -26.10 3.22 -8.95
C THR A 196 -25.77 1.74 -9.07
N ILE A 197 -25.68 1.01 -7.94
CA ILE A 197 -25.49 -0.44 -7.93
C ILE A 197 -26.67 -1.13 -8.61
N VAL A 198 -27.92 -0.78 -8.24
CA VAL A 198 -29.15 -1.35 -8.81
C VAL A 198 -29.24 -1.18 -10.33
N ILE A 199 -28.85 0.00 -10.86
CA ILE A 199 -28.82 0.27 -12.30
C ILE A 199 -27.80 -0.62 -13.03
N SER A 200 -26.72 -1.01 -12.35
CA SER A 200 -25.68 -1.88 -12.89
C SER A 200 -25.96 -3.39 -12.77
N PHE A 201 -27.08 -3.81 -12.16
CA PHE A 201 -27.36 -5.24 -11.92
C PHE A 201 -27.26 -6.09 -13.20
N GLY A 202 -26.62 -7.25 -13.06
CA GLY A 202 -26.37 -8.18 -14.15
C GLY A 202 -25.16 -7.82 -15.01
N GLY A 203 -24.43 -6.75 -14.69
CA GLY A 203 -23.13 -6.48 -15.31
C GLY A 203 -22.08 -7.52 -14.91
N GLU A 204 -21.11 -7.78 -15.80
CA GLU A 204 -20.00 -8.72 -15.61
C GLU A 204 -18.74 -8.25 -16.37
N LEU A 205 -17.54 -8.67 -15.92
CA LEU A 205 -16.23 -8.37 -16.54
C LEU A 205 -15.59 -9.56 -17.27
#